data_AF-A0AAV1PPR7-F1
#
_entry.id   AF-A0AAV1PPR7-F1
#
_cell.length_a   1.000
_cell.length_b   1.000
_cell.length_c   1.000
_cell.angle_alpha   90.00
_cell.angle_beta   90.00
_cell.angle_gamma   90.00
#
_symmetry.space_group_name_H-M   'P 1'
#
loop_
_entity.id
_entity.type
_entity.pdbx_description
1 polymer ?
#
loop_
_entity_poly.entity_id
_entity_poly.type
_entity_poly.pdbx_seq_one_letter_code
_entity_poly.pdbx_strand_id
1 'polypeptide(L)'
;MPAPESVRLGRKRALPSSPNPLFLQWLTELRDQAKDKGLKIQYTYQKAISSLNKYPLPLQNAKEAKILQNFGDGICKILDEKLQRYYREKGSNAPIHSLPEGAPPPGRLDNNNLAPSRKKNAAGDQVKEKGGGGGGGRKKKKKREYVPQKRSGGYAVLLSLYRQSQIPGSKGYMFKMELQTEAQRLCDKSFSVPDLGSKYTAWSSVSTLIQKSLVIKTHNPARYSLTDEGSALAERLESAEEGTKEGPDGDREKGRSEGEEEDDKEEEGGPGVVDLTASDNDEEQDRIHPAEERPVCVAQPRSEDQVVSSRKHKDSQATSRKPDGARLLPGTYEILLCVDFIETTGGSSHRKQELVKELQRNGVNFDVRKLNVGDFLWVAREKVTPVPGQLRAPEGRELVLDYIIERKRMDDLCGSIIDGRFREQKFRLKRCGLRKPVYLVEECGTAASHLSLPETTLQQAIVNTQVVDGFFVKRVQDVRESAAYLTIMTRYLTKLYQNRTLICRSRELEGDGGSDEEEEKGLASCSLISFAEFNHGAIKNKCQTVREVFARQLMQVSGLSGDKAAAILEQYSTPHSLLTAYERCASEAEKEKLLSSIRYGKLKRNVGPALSRTVYQLYCTQGALS
;
A
#
# COMPACT_ATOMS: atom_id res chain seq x y z
N MET A 1 -62.60 -16.42 -17.99
CA MET A 1 -61.35 -16.77 -17.29
C MET A 1 -60.30 -17.19 -18.31
N PRO A 2 -59.35 -16.32 -18.69
CA PRO A 2 -58.09 -16.75 -19.25
C PRO A 2 -57.02 -16.84 -18.13
N ALA A 3 -56.18 -17.86 -18.19
CA ALA A 3 -55.10 -18.13 -17.23
C ALA A 3 -54.02 -17.02 -17.27
N PRO A 4 -53.31 -16.75 -16.16
CA PRO A 4 -52.22 -15.79 -16.16
C PRO A 4 -51.03 -16.34 -16.95
N GLU A 5 -50.55 -15.56 -17.92
CA GLU A 5 -49.36 -15.87 -18.71
C GLU A 5 -48.11 -15.96 -17.82
N SER A 6 -47.32 -17.01 -18.04
CA SER A 6 -46.02 -17.20 -17.41
C SER A 6 -45.03 -16.13 -17.89
N VAL A 7 -44.48 -15.33 -16.96
CA VAL A 7 -43.39 -14.39 -17.23
C VAL A 7 -42.15 -15.17 -17.70
N ARG A 8 -41.81 -15.04 -18.98
CA ARG A 8 -40.55 -15.56 -19.53
C ARG A 8 -39.39 -14.66 -19.09
N LEU A 9 -38.62 -15.11 -18.10
CA LEU A 9 -37.32 -14.53 -17.79
C LEU A 9 -36.38 -14.72 -18.99
N GLY A 10 -35.90 -13.61 -19.55
CA GLY A 10 -35.02 -13.61 -20.71
C GLY A 10 -33.74 -14.41 -20.47
N ARG A 11 -33.35 -15.23 -21.45
CA ARG A 11 -32.04 -15.91 -21.46
C ARG A 11 -30.95 -14.86 -21.33
N LYS A 12 -30.05 -15.02 -20.36
CA LYS A 12 -28.79 -14.25 -20.26
C LYS A 12 -28.09 -14.31 -21.62
N ARG A 13 -27.92 -13.16 -22.30
CA ARG A 13 -26.97 -13.05 -23.40
C ARG A 13 -25.58 -13.40 -22.87
N ALA A 14 -24.89 -14.32 -23.55
CA ALA A 14 -23.50 -14.61 -23.25
C ALA A 14 -22.68 -13.33 -23.45
N LEU A 15 -22.00 -12.88 -22.39
CA LEU A 15 -21.02 -11.80 -22.48
C LEU A 15 -19.87 -12.28 -23.40
N PRO A 16 -19.46 -11.51 -24.42
CA PRO A 16 -18.32 -11.89 -25.25
C PRO A 16 -17.05 -11.99 -24.40
N SER A 17 -16.21 -12.99 -24.71
CA SER A 17 -15.02 -13.41 -23.95
C SER A 17 -13.91 -12.34 -23.82
N SER A 18 -14.06 -11.17 -24.44
CA SER A 18 -13.11 -10.06 -24.33
C SER A 18 -13.86 -8.73 -24.57
N PRO A 19 -13.80 -7.75 -23.65
CA PRO A 19 -14.44 -6.44 -23.80
C PRO A 19 -13.91 -5.61 -24.99
N ASN A 20 -12.72 -5.93 -25.49
CA ASN A 20 -11.99 -5.20 -26.53
C ASN A 20 -11.51 -6.11 -27.67
N PRO A 21 -12.42 -6.69 -28.47
CA PRO A 21 -12.08 -7.72 -29.45
C PRO A 21 -11.19 -7.19 -30.60
N LEU A 22 -11.45 -5.98 -31.10
CA LEU A 22 -10.67 -5.41 -32.22
C LEU A 22 -9.24 -5.04 -31.83
N PHE A 23 -9.05 -4.41 -30.67
CA PHE A 23 -7.71 -4.11 -30.17
C PHE A 23 -6.91 -5.38 -29.87
N LEU A 24 -7.57 -6.43 -29.37
CA LEU A 24 -6.94 -7.73 -29.15
C LEU A 24 -6.51 -8.37 -30.47
N GLN A 25 -7.37 -8.34 -31.49
CA GLN A 25 -7.04 -8.84 -32.83
C GLN A 25 -5.83 -8.11 -33.40
N TRP A 26 -5.82 -6.77 -33.40
CA TRP A 26 -4.74 -5.99 -33.98
C TRP A 26 -3.41 -6.18 -33.27
N LEU A 27 -3.41 -6.30 -31.94
CA LEU A 27 -2.19 -6.59 -31.18
C LEU A 27 -1.67 -8.00 -31.44
N THR A 28 -2.57 -8.97 -31.63
CA THR A 28 -2.22 -10.36 -31.97
C THR A 28 -1.56 -10.42 -33.34
N GLU A 29 -2.14 -9.76 -34.35
CA GLU A 29 -1.55 -9.62 -35.69
C GLU A 29 -0.16 -8.97 -35.64
N LEU A 30 0.01 -7.90 -34.86
CA LEU A 30 1.29 -7.19 -34.72
C LEU A 30 2.35 -8.05 -34.01
N ARG A 31 1.95 -8.85 -33.02
CA ARG A 31 2.84 -9.82 -32.36
C ARG A 31 3.30 -10.88 -33.36
N ASP A 32 2.40 -11.45 -34.13
CA ASP A 32 2.71 -12.55 -35.05
C ASP A 32 3.59 -12.05 -36.20
N GLN A 33 3.33 -10.86 -36.75
CA GLN A 33 4.21 -10.22 -37.72
C GLN A 33 5.61 -9.90 -37.15
N ALA A 34 5.69 -9.52 -35.87
CA ALA A 34 6.98 -9.29 -35.20
C ALA A 34 7.74 -10.60 -34.95
N LYS A 35 7.01 -11.70 -34.68
CA LYS A 35 7.58 -13.04 -34.51
C LYS A 35 8.14 -13.58 -35.82
N ASP A 36 7.41 -13.46 -36.93
CA ASP A 36 7.83 -13.90 -38.26
C ASP A 36 9.08 -13.14 -38.75
N LYS A 37 9.22 -11.88 -38.35
CA LYS A 37 10.38 -11.03 -38.65
C LYS A 37 11.52 -11.16 -37.62
N GLY A 38 11.40 -12.02 -36.62
CA GLY A 38 12.41 -12.20 -35.57
C GLY A 38 12.65 -10.97 -34.68
N LEU A 39 11.70 -10.02 -34.64
CA LEU A 39 11.85 -8.77 -33.91
C LEU A 39 11.54 -8.96 -32.42
N LYS A 40 12.38 -8.40 -31.55
CA LYS A 40 12.20 -8.44 -30.08
C LYS A 40 10.93 -7.72 -29.59
N ILE A 41 10.29 -6.89 -30.43
CA ILE A 41 9.04 -6.19 -30.09
C ILE A 41 7.84 -7.13 -29.92
N GLN A 42 7.92 -8.38 -30.39
CA GLN A 42 6.90 -9.42 -30.15
C GLN A 42 6.61 -9.61 -28.66
N TYR A 43 7.63 -9.51 -27.79
CA TYR A 43 7.47 -9.67 -26.35
C TYR A 43 6.73 -8.48 -25.73
N THR A 44 6.89 -7.29 -26.31
CA THR A 44 6.15 -6.09 -25.90
C THR A 44 4.68 -6.20 -26.28
N TYR A 45 4.37 -6.65 -27.50
CA TYR A 45 2.98 -6.90 -27.92
C TYR A 45 2.32 -8.03 -27.11
N GLN A 46 3.05 -9.10 -26.79
CA GLN A 46 2.53 -10.19 -25.94
C GLN A 46 2.18 -9.71 -24.52
N LYS A 47 2.98 -8.80 -23.95
CA LYS A 47 2.67 -8.17 -22.66
C LYS A 47 1.48 -7.22 -22.73
N ALA A 48 1.34 -6.46 -23.82
CA ALA A 48 0.18 -5.60 -24.07
C ALA A 48 -1.11 -6.45 -24.21
N ILE A 49 -1.09 -7.55 -24.97
CA ILE A 49 -2.20 -8.51 -25.08
C ILE A 49 -2.61 -9.06 -23.71
N SER A 50 -1.62 -9.46 -22.90
CA SER A 50 -1.87 -9.99 -21.55
C SER A 50 -2.49 -8.94 -20.62
N SER A 51 -2.19 -7.66 -20.84
CA SER A 51 -2.73 -6.55 -20.04
C SER A 51 -4.13 -6.15 -20.51
N LEU A 52 -4.41 -6.21 -21.82
CA LEU A 52 -5.73 -5.97 -22.40
C LEU A 52 -6.74 -7.08 -22.03
N ASN A 53 -6.32 -8.34 -21.99
CA ASN A 53 -7.17 -9.46 -21.58
C ASN A 53 -7.58 -9.42 -20.10
N LYS A 54 -6.77 -8.79 -19.25
CA LYS A 54 -7.08 -8.59 -17.82
C LYS A 54 -8.00 -7.40 -17.57
N TYR A 55 -8.23 -6.56 -18.57
CA TYR A 55 -9.03 -5.35 -18.43
C TYR A 55 -10.50 -5.62 -18.73
N PRO A 56 -11.41 -5.46 -17.75
CA PRO A 56 -12.80 -5.87 -17.88
C PRO A 56 -13.71 -4.86 -18.59
N LEU A 57 -13.20 -3.68 -18.97
CA LEU A 57 -13.99 -2.59 -19.54
C LEU A 57 -13.69 -2.35 -21.02
N PRO A 58 -14.69 -1.94 -21.83
CA PRO A 58 -14.48 -1.51 -23.21
C PRO A 58 -13.67 -0.20 -23.26
N LEU A 59 -12.67 -0.14 -24.12
CA LEU A 59 -11.88 1.03 -24.45
C LEU A 59 -12.44 1.67 -25.72
N GLN A 60 -12.75 2.96 -25.69
CA GLN A 60 -13.35 3.66 -26.82
C GLN A 60 -12.32 4.20 -27.82
N ASN A 61 -11.08 4.38 -27.38
CA ASN A 61 -10.00 4.92 -28.20
C ASN A 61 -8.62 4.39 -27.76
N ALA A 62 -7.63 4.58 -28.61
CA ALA A 62 -6.26 4.12 -28.34
C ALA A 62 -5.54 4.94 -27.25
N LYS A 63 -6.07 6.12 -26.88
CA LYS A 63 -5.52 6.96 -25.79
C LYS A 63 -5.92 6.40 -24.41
N GLU A 64 -7.11 5.83 -24.27
CA GLU A 64 -7.55 5.11 -23.06
C GLU A 64 -6.75 3.83 -22.85
N ALA A 65 -6.25 3.21 -23.92
CA ALA A 65 -5.38 2.03 -23.80
C ALA A 65 -4.05 2.33 -23.06
N LYS A 66 -3.64 3.61 -22.96
CA LYS A 66 -2.46 4.04 -22.20
C LYS A 66 -2.58 3.81 -20.69
N ILE A 67 -3.81 3.64 -20.19
CA ILE A 67 -4.08 3.29 -18.79
C ILE A 67 -3.60 1.86 -18.47
N LEU A 68 -3.49 1.00 -19.49
CA LEU A 68 -3.08 -0.38 -19.32
C LEU A 68 -1.56 -0.50 -19.22
N GLN A 69 -1.10 -1.38 -18.32
CA GLN A 69 0.32 -1.71 -18.23
C GLN A 69 0.84 -2.23 -19.59
N ASN A 70 2.08 -1.86 -19.93
CA ASN A 70 2.73 -2.23 -21.19
C ASN A 70 2.15 -1.58 -22.46
N PHE A 71 1.28 -0.57 -22.34
CA PHE A 71 0.88 0.31 -23.45
C PHE A 71 1.68 1.62 -23.41
N GLY A 72 2.70 1.72 -24.26
CA GLY A 72 3.46 2.95 -24.46
C GLY A 72 2.91 3.79 -25.63
N ASP A 73 3.41 5.03 -25.77
CA ASP A 73 2.97 5.98 -26.82
C ASP A 73 3.06 5.40 -28.24
N GLY A 74 4.02 4.53 -28.50
CA GLY A 74 4.14 3.82 -29.79
C GLY A 74 2.98 2.85 -30.06
N ILE A 75 2.56 2.07 -29.06
CA ILE A 75 1.45 1.11 -29.21
C ILE A 75 0.12 1.86 -29.33
N CYS A 76 -0.07 2.90 -28.51
CA CYS A 76 -1.25 3.77 -28.61
C CYS A 76 -1.33 4.44 -29.98
N LYS A 77 -0.23 4.94 -30.53
CA LYS A 77 -0.21 5.54 -31.87
C LYS A 77 -0.57 4.53 -32.97
N ILE A 78 -0.01 3.32 -32.92
CA ILE A 78 -0.30 2.26 -33.90
C ILE A 78 -1.78 1.83 -33.82
N LEU A 79 -2.33 1.72 -32.61
CA LEU A 79 -3.74 1.38 -32.42
C LEU A 79 -4.67 2.51 -32.85
N ASP A 80 -4.27 3.78 -32.66
CA ASP A 80 -5.04 4.94 -33.12
C ASP A 80 -5.07 5.01 -34.65
N GLU A 81 -3.93 4.75 -35.30
CA GLU A 81 -3.83 4.67 -36.76
C GLU A 81 -4.68 3.52 -37.34
N LYS A 82 -4.67 2.34 -36.70
CA LYS A 82 -5.54 1.22 -37.08
C LYS A 82 -7.03 1.53 -36.84
N LEU A 83 -7.36 2.20 -35.75
CA LEU A 83 -8.73 2.62 -35.44
C LEU A 83 -9.26 3.66 -36.44
N GLN A 84 -8.45 4.63 -36.82
CA GLN A 84 -8.78 5.62 -37.85
C GLN A 84 -8.91 4.98 -39.25
N ARG A 85 -8.14 3.93 -39.55
CA ARG A 85 -8.32 3.15 -40.78
C ARG A 85 -9.65 2.39 -40.75
N TYR A 86 -9.98 1.75 -39.63
CA TYR A 86 -11.24 1.05 -39.44
C TYR A 86 -12.46 1.97 -39.62
N TYR A 87 -12.42 3.19 -39.05
CA TYR A 87 -13.49 4.17 -39.26
C TYR A 87 -13.60 4.69 -40.69
N ARG A 88 -12.50 4.75 -41.44
CA ARG A 88 -12.53 5.10 -42.88
C ARG A 88 -13.15 4.00 -43.74
N GLU A 89 -12.96 2.73 -43.37
CA GLU A 89 -13.45 1.58 -44.14
C GLU A 89 -14.89 1.19 -43.80
N LYS A 90 -15.32 1.32 -42.53
CA LYS A 90 -16.64 0.89 -42.06
C LYS A 90 -17.60 2.02 -41.66
N GLY A 91 -17.16 3.27 -41.77
CA GLY A 91 -17.94 4.47 -41.43
C GLY A 91 -17.75 4.92 -39.98
N SER A 92 -18.04 6.20 -39.73
CA SER A 92 -17.73 6.94 -38.49
C SER A 92 -18.43 6.43 -37.22
N ASN A 93 -19.42 5.55 -37.36
CA ASN A 93 -20.23 4.95 -36.27
C ASN A 93 -20.13 3.42 -36.22
N ALA A 94 -19.10 2.81 -36.82
CA ALA A 94 -18.92 1.36 -36.79
C ALA A 94 -18.64 0.86 -35.35
N PRO A 95 -19.36 -0.16 -34.85
CA PRO A 95 -19.17 -0.64 -33.49
C PRO A 95 -17.79 -1.31 -33.35
N ILE A 96 -17.02 -0.84 -32.36
CA ILE A 96 -15.67 -1.33 -32.04
C ILE A 96 -15.67 -2.53 -31.07
N HIS A 97 -16.83 -2.85 -30.48
CA HIS A 97 -17.03 -3.90 -29.48
C HIS A 97 -17.85 -5.10 -29.99
N SER A 98 -18.16 -5.14 -31.30
CA SER A 98 -18.95 -6.22 -31.94
C SER A 98 -18.08 -6.94 -32.97
N LEU A 99 -17.99 -8.27 -32.90
CA LEU A 99 -17.41 -9.07 -33.97
C LEU A 99 -18.38 -9.13 -35.17
N PRO A 100 -17.91 -9.10 -36.43
CA PRO A 100 -18.75 -9.41 -37.59
C PRO A 100 -19.22 -10.87 -37.54
N GLU A 101 -20.48 -11.10 -37.86
CA GLU A 101 -21.12 -12.41 -37.89
C GLU A 101 -20.56 -13.24 -39.07
N GLY A 102 -19.86 -14.35 -38.79
CA GLY A 102 -19.41 -15.29 -39.83
C GLY A 102 -18.01 -15.93 -39.73
N ALA A 103 -17.35 -15.99 -38.56
CA ALA A 103 -16.08 -16.71 -38.41
C ALA A 103 -16.26 -18.05 -37.64
N PRO A 104 -15.61 -19.15 -38.06
CA PRO A 104 -15.77 -20.47 -37.44
C PRO A 104 -15.19 -20.49 -36.02
N PRO A 105 -15.68 -21.39 -35.13
CA PRO A 105 -15.26 -21.42 -33.74
C PRO A 105 -13.78 -21.79 -33.61
N PRO A 106 -13.01 -21.14 -32.71
CA PRO A 106 -11.63 -21.53 -32.47
C PRO A 106 -11.59 -22.91 -31.81
N GLY A 107 -10.94 -23.85 -32.51
CA GLY A 107 -10.69 -25.21 -32.06
C GLY A 107 -9.81 -25.25 -30.80
N ARG A 108 -10.06 -26.28 -29.99
CA ARG A 108 -9.16 -26.74 -28.93
C ARG A 108 -7.80 -27.12 -29.53
N LEU A 109 -6.72 -26.63 -28.92
CA LEU A 109 -5.38 -27.25 -28.89
C LEU A 109 -4.78 -26.87 -27.52
N ASP A 110 -4.79 -27.78 -26.54
CA ASP A 110 -3.84 -28.88 -26.32
C ASP A 110 -2.54 -28.41 -25.67
N ASN A 111 -2.41 -28.83 -24.41
CA ASN A 111 -1.16 -28.98 -23.68
C ASN A 111 -0.17 -29.77 -24.53
N ASN A 112 1.00 -29.20 -24.80
CA ASN A 112 2.25 -29.96 -24.88
C ASN A 112 3.44 -29.00 -24.84
N ASN A 113 4.13 -28.94 -23.70
CA ASN A 113 5.56 -28.65 -23.69
C ASN A 113 6.25 -29.93 -23.22
N LEU A 114 6.69 -30.70 -24.21
CA LEU A 114 7.76 -31.68 -24.06
C LEU A 114 9.04 -30.96 -23.65
N ALA A 115 9.60 -31.37 -22.53
CA ALA A 115 11.01 -31.17 -22.22
C ALA A 115 11.84 -32.28 -22.89
N PRO A 116 13.05 -31.96 -23.40
CA PRO A 116 14.14 -32.93 -23.44
C PRO A 116 15.32 -32.50 -22.55
N SER A 117 15.51 -33.30 -21.49
CA SER A 117 16.73 -34.03 -21.13
C SER A 117 18.07 -33.27 -20.98
N ARG A 118 18.45 -33.02 -19.71
CA ARG A 118 19.85 -32.86 -19.27
C ARG A 118 20.57 -34.22 -19.29
N LYS A 119 21.79 -34.26 -19.85
CA LYS A 119 22.79 -35.31 -19.55
C LYS A 119 23.81 -34.80 -18.52
N LYS A 120 23.97 -35.64 -17.49
CA LYS A 120 24.98 -35.74 -16.43
C LYS A 120 26.40 -35.95 -17.00
N ASN A 121 27.50 -35.49 -16.39
CA ASN A 121 28.31 -36.08 -15.28
C ASN A 121 29.66 -35.30 -15.27
N ALA A 122 30.54 -35.23 -14.27
CA ALA A 122 30.69 -35.82 -12.93
C ALA A 122 31.86 -35.13 -12.17
N ALA A 123 31.83 -35.28 -10.82
CA ALA A 123 32.93 -35.37 -9.84
C ALA A 123 33.99 -34.24 -9.75
N GLY A 124 34.47 -33.81 -8.58
CA GLY A 124 34.54 -34.55 -7.32
C GLY A 124 34.79 -33.69 -6.07
N ASP A 125 34.70 -34.44 -4.98
CA ASP A 125 34.66 -34.16 -3.56
C ASP A 125 36.00 -33.70 -2.97
N GLN A 126 35.99 -32.83 -1.96
CA GLN A 126 36.75 -33.02 -0.71
C GLN A 126 36.42 -32.01 0.40
N VAL A 127 36.50 -32.58 1.60
CA VAL A 127 35.97 -32.19 2.92
C VAL A 127 37.04 -31.49 3.77
N LYS A 128 36.62 -30.60 4.70
CA LYS A 128 37.01 -30.51 6.15
C LYS A 128 36.96 -29.07 6.68
N GLU A 129 36.08 -28.79 7.65
CA GLU A 129 36.33 -28.67 9.13
C GLU A 129 37.10 -27.39 9.52
N LYS A 130 36.84 -26.64 10.60
CA LYS A 130 35.87 -26.58 11.72
C LYS A 130 36.24 -25.32 12.54
N GLY A 131 35.26 -24.78 13.29
CA GLY A 131 35.44 -23.98 14.52
C GLY A 131 35.59 -22.47 14.27
N GLY A 132 34.71 -21.58 14.74
CA GLY A 132 34.20 -21.39 16.11
C GLY A 132 34.95 -20.19 16.70
N GLY A 133 34.39 -19.14 17.30
CA GLY A 133 33.07 -18.70 17.71
C GLY A 133 33.27 -17.32 18.39
N GLY A 134 32.19 -16.65 18.80
CA GLY A 134 32.26 -15.53 19.76
C GLY A 134 31.71 -14.20 19.25
N GLY A 135 30.70 -13.68 19.95
CA GLY A 135 29.88 -12.52 19.56
C GLY A 135 30.34 -11.15 20.08
N GLY A 136 29.57 -10.10 19.74
CA GLY A 136 29.73 -8.75 20.30
C GLY A 136 29.06 -7.62 19.49
N GLY A 137 28.06 -6.94 20.09
CA GLY A 137 27.12 -5.96 19.50
C GLY A 137 27.65 -4.77 18.66
N ARG A 138 26.81 -4.31 17.71
CA ARG A 138 27.10 -3.19 16.77
C ARG A 138 26.40 -1.87 17.18
N LYS A 139 27.19 -0.80 17.32
CA LYS A 139 26.79 0.63 17.43
C LYS A 139 26.49 1.25 16.04
N LYS A 140 25.58 2.23 15.95
CA LYS A 140 25.17 2.97 14.72
C LYS A 140 26.31 3.81 14.09
N LYS A 141 26.53 3.70 12.76
CA LYS A 141 27.52 4.46 11.94
C LYS A 141 26.93 5.74 11.28
N LYS A 142 27.76 6.78 11.11
CA LYS A 142 27.48 8.04 10.37
C LYS A 142 27.57 7.84 8.84
N LYS A 143 26.81 8.64 8.06
CA LYS A 143 26.72 8.60 6.58
C LYS A 143 28.05 9.01 5.91
N ARG A 144 28.59 8.18 5.01
CA ARG A 144 29.84 8.44 4.24
C ARG A 144 29.55 9.17 2.92
N GLU A 145 30.49 10.01 2.49
CA GLU A 145 30.54 10.69 1.18
C GLU A 145 30.67 9.65 0.04
N TYR A 146 30.00 9.87 -1.09
CA TYR A 146 29.99 8.91 -2.20
C TYR A 146 31.24 9.10 -3.06
N VAL A 147 32.07 8.06 -3.14
CA VAL A 147 33.24 8.01 -4.03
C VAL A 147 33.07 6.80 -4.95
N PRO A 148 32.92 6.99 -6.28
CA PRO A 148 32.76 5.87 -7.20
C PRO A 148 34.06 5.06 -7.31
N GLN A 149 33.92 3.74 -7.45
CA GLN A 149 35.06 2.83 -7.63
C GLN A 149 35.79 3.13 -8.95
N LYS A 150 37.13 3.01 -8.96
CA LYS A 150 37.96 3.18 -10.18
C LYS A 150 37.45 2.26 -11.29
N ARG A 151 37.44 2.77 -12.54
CA ARG A 151 36.97 2.08 -13.75
C ARG A 151 35.49 1.66 -13.76
N SER A 152 34.68 2.15 -12.80
CA SER A 152 33.22 2.02 -12.82
C SER A 152 32.57 3.03 -13.76
N GLY A 153 31.32 2.79 -14.15
CA GLY A 153 30.57 3.71 -15.01
C GLY A 153 30.44 5.12 -14.42
N GLY A 154 30.32 5.23 -13.09
CA GLY A 154 30.21 6.53 -12.42
C GLY A 154 31.54 7.29 -12.39
N TYR A 155 32.66 6.56 -12.22
CA TYR A 155 34.01 7.12 -12.30
C TYR A 155 34.30 7.65 -13.71
N ALA A 156 34.02 6.83 -14.73
CA ALA A 156 34.27 7.18 -16.12
C ALA A 156 33.48 8.42 -16.57
N VAL A 157 32.21 8.54 -16.17
CA VAL A 157 31.37 9.70 -16.54
C VAL A 157 31.88 11.00 -15.91
N LEU A 158 32.28 10.99 -14.64
CA LEU A 158 32.83 12.18 -13.97
C LEU A 158 34.12 12.65 -14.64
N LEU A 159 35.04 11.73 -14.90
CA LEU A 159 36.35 12.04 -15.48
C LEU A 159 36.24 12.50 -16.94
N SER A 160 35.36 11.89 -17.74
CA SER A 160 35.10 12.33 -19.13
C SER A 160 34.54 13.76 -19.19
N LEU A 161 33.59 14.11 -18.32
CA LEU A 161 33.04 15.47 -18.28
C LEU A 161 34.07 16.49 -17.77
N TYR A 162 34.92 16.10 -16.82
CA TYR A 162 35.98 16.96 -16.29
C TYR A 162 37.05 17.25 -17.34
N ARG A 163 37.58 16.23 -18.01
CA ARG A 163 38.55 16.39 -19.11
C ARG A 163 38.01 17.26 -20.24
N GLN A 164 36.74 17.10 -20.60
CA GLN A 164 36.09 17.94 -21.59
C GLN A 164 36.01 19.40 -21.14
N SER A 165 35.77 19.65 -19.85
CA SER A 165 35.69 21.02 -19.30
C SER A 165 37.03 21.75 -19.30
N GLN A 166 38.16 21.02 -19.27
CA GLN A 166 39.51 21.59 -19.30
C GLN A 166 40.01 21.98 -20.70
N ILE A 167 39.33 21.55 -21.77
CA ILE A 167 39.73 21.90 -23.15
C ILE A 167 39.35 23.38 -23.42
N PRO A 168 40.32 24.25 -23.81
CA PRO A 168 40.03 25.66 -24.12
C PRO A 168 39.03 25.78 -25.28
N GLY A 169 37.88 26.40 -25.02
CA GLY A 169 36.80 26.55 -26.01
C GLY A 169 35.75 25.43 -26.02
N SER A 170 35.75 24.53 -25.01
CA SER A 170 34.74 23.48 -24.90
C SER A 170 33.35 24.05 -24.54
N LYS A 171 32.30 23.29 -24.91
CA LYS A 171 30.90 23.70 -24.71
C LYS A 171 30.42 23.58 -23.26
N GLY A 172 31.24 23.07 -22.33
CA GLY A 172 30.87 22.84 -20.92
C GLY A 172 29.83 21.74 -20.69
N TYR A 173 29.41 21.03 -21.73
CA TYR A 173 28.46 19.91 -21.65
C TYR A 173 28.76 18.85 -22.72
N MET A 174 28.27 17.63 -22.51
CA MET A 174 28.31 16.53 -23.49
C MET A 174 26.92 15.94 -23.74
N PHE A 175 26.66 15.50 -24.97
CA PHE A 175 25.45 14.74 -25.29
C PHE A 175 25.60 13.26 -24.93
N LYS A 176 24.47 12.56 -24.76
CA LYS A 176 24.44 11.13 -24.36
C LYS A 176 25.38 10.25 -25.20
N MET A 177 25.33 10.37 -26.53
CA MET A 177 26.13 9.53 -27.43
C MET A 177 27.64 9.84 -27.34
N GLU A 178 27.99 11.12 -27.22
CA GLU A 178 29.37 11.58 -27.07
C GLU A 178 29.93 11.11 -25.72
N LEU A 179 29.15 11.29 -24.64
CA LEU A 179 29.53 10.88 -23.30
C LEU A 179 29.66 9.36 -23.17
N GLN A 180 28.78 8.57 -23.80
CA GLN A 180 28.92 7.10 -23.84
C GLN A 180 30.20 6.67 -24.56
N THR A 181 30.59 7.36 -25.62
CA THR A 181 31.79 7.01 -26.41
C THR A 181 33.06 7.33 -25.65
N GLU A 182 33.15 8.52 -25.05
CA GLU A 182 34.33 8.93 -24.29
C GLU A 182 34.44 8.20 -22.93
N ALA A 183 33.33 8.01 -22.22
CA ALA A 183 33.33 7.29 -20.94
C ALA A 183 33.62 5.79 -21.10
N GLN A 184 33.34 5.19 -22.27
CA GLN A 184 33.64 3.78 -22.50
C GLN A 184 35.14 3.47 -22.40
N ARG A 185 36.02 4.41 -22.77
CA ARG A 185 37.48 4.23 -22.70
C ARG A 185 38.00 4.12 -21.25
N LEU A 186 37.23 4.61 -20.29
CA LEU A 186 37.59 4.70 -18.87
C LEU A 186 36.78 3.74 -17.99
N CYS A 187 35.95 2.87 -18.59
CA CYS A 187 35.04 1.96 -17.89
C CYS A 187 35.19 0.51 -18.34
N ASP A 188 35.23 -0.42 -17.38
CA ASP A 188 35.33 -1.87 -17.67
C ASP A 188 34.01 -2.49 -18.14
N LYS A 189 32.88 -1.91 -17.72
CA LYS A 189 31.54 -2.35 -18.14
C LYS A 189 31.07 -1.59 -19.38
N SER A 190 30.29 -2.24 -20.24
CA SER A 190 29.78 -1.58 -21.44
C SER A 190 28.64 -0.60 -21.13
N PHE A 191 28.70 0.59 -21.74
CA PHE A 191 27.64 1.60 -21.69
C PHE A 191 26.50 1.33 -22.67
N SER A 192 26.72 0.44 -23.65
CA SER A 192 25.79 0.16 -24.75
C SER A 192 25.21 -1.26 -24.70
N VAL A 193 25.93 -2.23 -24.13
CA VAL A 193 25.52 -3.65 -24.08
C VAL A 193 25.50 -4.13 -22.62
N PRO A 194 24.40 -4.74 -22.13
CA PRO A 194 24.39 -5.35 -20.80
C PRO A 194 25.25 -6.63 -20.75
N ASP A 195 25.95 -6.85 -19.63
CA ASP A 195 26.74 -8.06 -19.41
C ASP A 195 25.85 -9.32 -19.32
N LEU A 196 26.40 -10.49 -19.67
CA LEU A 196 25.70 -11.77 -19.62
C LEU A 196 25.20 -12.07 -18.19
N GLY A 197 23.88 -11.98 -17.98
CA GLY A 197 23.24 -12.16 -16.67
C GLY A 197 22.78 -10.87 -15.98
N SER A 198 23.18 -9.70 -16.49
CA SER A 198 22.74 -8.39 -15.99
C SER A 198 21.76 -7.71 -16.95
N LYS A 199 20.74 -7.03 -16.40
CA LYS A 199 19.80 -6.20 -17.17
C LYS A 199 20.27 -4.75 -17.31
N TYR A 200 21.37 -4.37 -16.65
CA TYR A 200 21.84 -2.98 -16.53
C TYR A 200 23.17 -2.77 -17.25
N THR A 201 23.30 -1.62 -17.91
CA THR A 201 24.57 -1.15 -18.50
C THR A 201 25.30 -0.21 -17.54
N ALA A 202 26.56 0.11 -17.84
CA ALA A 202 27.33 1.11 -17.09
C ALA A 202 26.64 2.48 -17.04
N TRP A 203 25.71 2.77 -17.97
CA TRP A 203 24.91 3.99 -18.00
C TRP A 203 23.96 4.15 -16.79
N SER A 204 23.60 3.06 -16.12
CA SER A 204 22.78 3.10 -14.89
C SER A 204 23.41 3.94 -13.76
N SER A 205 24.74 4.07 -13.77
CA SER A 205 25.48 4.91 -12.81
C SER A 205 25.18 6.40 -12.95
N VAL A 206 24.79 6.88 -14.14
CA VAL A 206 24.46 8.31 -14.39
C VAL A 206 23.24 8.74 -13.57
N SER A 207 22.25 7.86 -13.41
CA SER A 207 21.09 8.14 -12.55
C SER A 207 21.50 8.34 -11.09
N THR A 208 22.49 7.57 -10.61
CA THR A 208 23.02 7.70 -9.25
C THR A 208 23.80 9.00 -9.09
N LEU A 209 24.60 9.39 -10.09
CA LEU A 209 25.33 10.67 -10.06
C LEU A 209 24.39 11.88 -10.06
N ILE A 210 23.28 11.83 -10.79
CA ILE A 210 22.24 12.88 -10.77
C ILE A 210 21.54 12.91 -9.40
N GLN A 211 21.18 11.76 -8.84
CA GLN A 211 20.55 11.67 -7.52
C GLN A 211 21.46 12.19 -6.39
N LYS A 212 22.78 12.07 -6.57
CA LYS A 212 23.81 12.56 -5.64
C LYS A 212 24.25 14.01 -5.91
N SER A 213 23.60 14.72 -6.83
CA SER A 213 23.93 16.11 -7.20
C SER A 213 25.35 16.31 -7.76
N LEU A 214 25.98 15.26 -8.31
CA LEU A 214 27.33 15.34 -8.89
C LEU A 214 27.32 15.64 -10.40
N VAL A 215 26.20 15.35 -11.09
CA VAL A 215 26.00 15.61 -12.52
C VAL A 215 24.61 16.19 -12.70
N ILE A 216 24.47 17.22 -13.56
CA ILE A 216 23.19 17.79 -13.94
C ILE A 216 22.84 17.45 -15.39
N LYS A 217 21.54 17.28 -15.64
CA LYS A 217 20.98 17.02 -16.97
C LYS A 217 20.08 18.19 -17.36
N THR A 218 20.40 18.87 -18.45
CA THR A 218 19.64 20.03 -18.95
C THR A 218 19.16 19.80 -20.40
N HIS A 219 18.05 20.45 -20.79
CA HIS A 219 17.48 20.45 -22.16
C HIS A 219 17.02 19.09 -22.77
N ASN A 220 16.44 19.18 -23.97
CA ASN A 220 16.10 18.07 -24.86
C ASN A 220 16.50 18.45 -26.32
N PRO A 221 17.55 17.85 -26.93
CA PRO A 221 18.33 16.68 -26.48
C PRO A 221 19.11 16.92 -25.18
N ALA A 222 19.21 15.87 -24.36
CA ALA A 222 19.80 15.93 -23.03
C ALA A 222 21.30 16.27 -23.06
N ARG A 223 21.67 17.35 -22.37
CA ARG A 223 23.03 17.80 -22.11
C ARG A 223 23.42 17.44 -20.68
N TYR A 224 24.61 16.85 -20.51
CA TYR A 224 25.15 16.48 -19.20
C TYR A 224 26.35 17.39 -18.89
N SER A 225 26.37 17.96 -17.69
CA SER A 225 27.47 18.79 -17.19
C SER A 225 27.72 18.52 -15.70
N LEU A 226 28.92 18.83 -15.22
CA LEU A 226 29.29 18.69 -13.81
C LEU A 226 28.69 19.82 -12.97
N THR A 227 28.40 19.54 -11.71
CA THR A 227 28.13 20.55 -10.68
C THR A 227 29.43 20.94 -9.98
N ASP A 228 29.43 21.98 -9.16
CA ASP A 228 30.62 22.39 -8.40
C ASP A 228 31.14 21.26 -7.48
N GLU A 229 30.23 20.51 -6.85
CA GLU A 229 30.56 19.30 -6.05
C GLU A 229 31.10 18.16 -6.93
N GLY A 230 30.53 17.98 -8.12
CA GLY A 230 30.99 16.99 -9.10
C GLY A 230 32.37 17.30 -9.65
N SER A 231 32.66 18.57 -9.91
CA SER A 231 33.96 19.07 -10.39
C SER A 231 35.05 18.88 -9.35
N ALA A 232 34.79 19.22 -8.08
CA ALA A 232 35.74 19.00 -6.98
C ALA A 232 36.03 17.51 -6.74
N LEU A 233 35.02 16.64 -6.87
CA LEU A 233 35.22 15.20 -6.79
C LEU A 233 35.99 14.66 -8.00
N ALA A 234 35.70 15.14 -9.21
CA ALA A 234 36.38 14.70 -10.43
C ALA A 234 37.86 15.13 -10.46
N GLU A 235 38.16 16.34 -10.00
CA GLU A 235 39.54 16.84 -9.82
C GLU A 235 40.33 15.94 -8.85
N ARG A 236 39.74 15.61 -7.69
CA ARG A 236 40.34 14.66 -6.73
C ARG A 236 40.60 13.28 -7.34
N LEU A 237 39.73 12.82 -8.25
CA LEU A 237 39.90 11.54 -8.94
C LEU A 237 40.98 11.61 -10.03
N GLU A 238 41.14 12.73 -10.73
CA GLU A 238 42.17 12.92 -11.75
C GLU A 238 43.58 13.09 -11.15
N SER A 239 43.72 13.89 -10.08
CA SER A 239 45.00 14.02 -9.37
C SER A 239 45.49 12.68 -8.79
N ALA A 240 44.56 11.80 -8.41
CA ALA A 240 44.87 10.44 -7.98
C ALA A 240 45.22 9.48 -9.15
N GLU A 241 44.98 9.88 -10.41
CA GLU A 241 45.35 9.14 -11.63
C GLU A 241 46.71 9.61 -12.18
N GLU A 242 47.00 10.91 -12.11
CA GLU A 242 48.27 11.51 -12.57
C GLU A 242 49.47 11.14 -11.68
N GLY A 243 49.28 11.04 -10.36
CA GLY A 243 50.32 10.60 -9.43
C GLY A 243 50.79 9.14 -9.62
N THR A 244 50.19 8.40 -10.56
CA THR A 244 50.58 7.02 -10.90
C THR A 244 51.27 6.91 -12.28
N LYS A 245 51.45 8.02 -13.02
CA LYS A 245 51.95 8.02 -14.42
C LYS A 245 53.37 8.56 -14.62
N GLU A 246 54.08 9.01 -13.60
CA GLU A 246 55.50 9.36 -13.71
C GLU A 246 56.42 8.18 -13.32
N GLY A 247 56.85 7.43 -14.33
CA GLY A 247 57.94 6.44 -14.28
C GLY A 247 58.11 5.81 -15.67
N PRO A 248 59.26 5.97 -16.37
CA PRO A 248 59.39 5.52 -17.75
C PRO A 248 59.77 4.04 -17.88
N ASP A 249 59.12 3.40 -18.87
CA ASP A 249 59.37 2.16 -19.63
C ASP A 249 60.32 1.07 -19.09
N GLY A 250 59.73 -0.12 -18.90
CA GLY A 250 60.37 -1.42 -18.89
C GLY A 250 59.36 -2.51 -19.28
N ASP A 251 59.62 -3.17 -20.41
CA ASP A 251 58.74 -4.08 -21.13
C ASP A 251 58.45 -5.42 -20.39
N ARG A 252 57.23 -5.94 -20.65
CA ARG A 252 56.74 -7.34 -20.65
C ARG A 252 56.42 -8.18 -19.37
N GLU A 253 55.11 -8.46 -19.31
CA GLU A 253 54.42 -9.78 -19.21
C GLU A 253 53.99 -10.42 -17.87
N LYS A 254 52.65 -10.34 -17.67
CA LYS A 254 51.64 -11.38 -17.34
C LYS A 254 51.74 -12.27 -16.08
N GLY A 255 50.66 -12.20 -15.29
CA GLY A 255 50.14 -13.25 -14.39
C GLY A 255 49.60 -12.63 -13.09
N ARG A 256 48.34 -12.21 -12.99
CA ARG A 256 47.08 -12.97 -12.81
C ARG A 256 46.99 -13.74 -11.48
N SER A 257 46.14 -13.21 -10.58
CA SER A 257 45.30 -13.83 -9.53
C SER A 257 45.24 -12.82 -8.37
N GLU A 258 44.13 -12.13 -8.06
CA GLU A 258 42.93 -12.65 -7.34
C GLU A 258 43.35 -13.45 -6.10
N GLY A 259 42.87 -13.26 -4.88
CA GLY A 259 41.86 -12.43 -4.21
C GLY A 259 42.11 -12.64 -2.70
N GLU A 260 41.72 -11.76 -1.80
CA GLU A 260 40.48 -11.79 -0.99
C GLU A 260 40.84 -10.94 0.26
N GLU A 261 39.98 -10.32 1.07
CA GLU A 261 38.56 -9.96 1.12
C GLU A 261 38.43 -9.07 2.37
N GLU A 262 37.46 -8.16 2.42
CA GLU A 262 36.53 -8.09 3.56
C GLU A 262 35.33 -7.17 3.26
N ASP A 263 34.15 -7.77 3.48
CA ASP A 263 32.91 -7.26 4.10
C ASP A 263 32.16 -6.03 3.55
N ASP A 264 30.94 -6.25 3.05
CA ASP A 264 29.69 -6.04 3.82
C ASP A 264 28.43 -6.31 2.91
N LYS A 265 27.70 -7.38 3.25
CA LYS A 265 26.24 -7.48 3.46
C LYS A 265 25.28 -6.62 2.60
N GLU A 266 24.52 -7.29 1.74
CA GLU A 266 23.22 -6.81 1.25
C GLU A 266 22.07 -7.47 2.05
N GLU A 267 21.16 -6.65 2.56
CA GLU A 267 19.87 -7.05 3.12
C GLU A 267 18.88 -7.38 2.00
N GLU A 268 18.30 -8.58 2.07
CA GLU A 268 17.07 -8.94 1.40
C GLU A 268 15.84 -8.28 2.05
N GLY A 269 14.80 -8.07 1.23
CA GLY A 269 13.43 -8.36 1.64
C GLY A 269 12.48 -7.17 1.76
N GLY A 270 11.84 -6.80 0.64
CA GLY A 270 10.64 -5.96 0.61
C GLY A 270 9.68 -6.47 -0.49
N PRO A 271 8.35 -6.42 -0.25
CA PRO A 271 7.54 -7.64 -0.23
C PRO A 271 6.77 -7.93 -1.53
N GLY A 272 6.48 -9.22 -1.71
CA GLY A 272 5.60 -9.75 -2.74
C GLY A 272 4.16 -9.26 -2.59
N VAL A 273 3.58 -8.89 -3.74
CA VAL A 273 2.21 -8.39 -3.84
C VAL A 273 1.28 -9.59 -4.01
N VAL A 274 0.46 -9.87 -3.00
CA VAL A 274 -0.63 -10.86 -3.07
C VAL A 274 -1.94 -10.16 -3.41
N ASP A 275 -2.62 -10.76 -4.38
CA ASP A 275 -3.91 -10.40 -4.97
C ASP A 275 -5.07 -10.75 -4.01
N LEU A 276 -5.89 -9.77 -3.65
CA LEU A 276 -7.14 -9.94 -2.90
C LEU A 276 -8.27 -9.20 -3.64
N THR A 277 -8.79 -9.84 -4.67
CA THR A 277 -10.06 -9.50 -5.31
C THR A 277 -11.15 -10.45 -4.83
N ALA A 278 -11.94 -10.02 -3.84
CA ALA A 278 -13.28 -10.55 -3.58
C ALA A 278 -14.11 -9.45 -2.90
N SER A 279 -15.09 -8.93 -3.64
CA SER A 279 -16.15 -8.07 -3.13
C SER A 279 -17.30 -8.96 -2.68
N ASP A 280 -17.73 -8.85 -1.43
CA ASP A 280 -19.07 -9.26 -1.01
C ASP A 280 -19.96 -8.01 -0.99
N ASN A 281 -21.03 -8.05 -1.79
CA ASN A 281 -22.16 -7.14 -1.72
C ASN A 281 -23.13 -7.70 -0.68
N ASP A 282 -23.54 -6.89 0.28
CA ASP A 282 -24.75 -7.14 1.07
C ASP A 282 -25.62 -5.88 1.05
N GLU A 283 -26.81 -6.04 0.49
CA GLU A 283 -27.94 -5.13 0.67
C GLU A 283 -28.79 -5.68 1.82
N GLU A 284 -28.99 -4.89 2.87
CA GLU A 284 -30.02 -5.16 3.89
C GLU A 284 -31.32 -4.48 3.47
N GLN A 285 -32.43 -5.23 3.53
CA GLN A 285 -33.77 -4.67 3.51
C GLN A 285 -34.65 -5.40 4.53
N ASP A 286 -35.18 -4.61 5.46
CA ASP A 286 -36.21 -4.96 6.44
C ASP A 286 -37.45 -5.62 5.83
N ARG A 287 -38.00 -6.62 6.54
CA ARG A 287 -39.44 -6.74 6.90
C ARG A 287 -39.80 -8.02 7.66
N ILE A 288 -40.26 -7.82 8.91
CA ILE A 288 -41.49 -8.31 9.59
C ILE A 288 -41.87 -9.81 9.51
N HIS A 289 -41.93 -10.45 10.68
CA HIS A 289 -42.45 -11.80 10.98
C HIS A 289 -43.97 -11.96 10.77
N PRO A 290 -44.44 -13.24 10.69
CA PRO A 290 -45.46 -13.63 11.66
C PRO A 290 -45.18 -14.97 12.37
N ALA A 291 -45.96 -15.15 13.44
CA ALA A 291 -45.79 -16.00 14.61
C ALA A 291 -46.24 -17.47 14.47
N GLU A 292 -45.83 -18.29 15.44
CA GLU A 292 -46.62 -19.33 16.15
C GLU A 292 -45.74 -19.94 17.28
N GLU A 293 -45.94 -19.50 18.52
CA GLU A 293 -46.70 -20.14 19.63
C GLU A 293 -45.95 -21.24 20.42
N ARG A 294 -45.63 -20.91 21.68
CA ARG A 294 -45.38 -21.85 22.80
C ARG A 294 -46.33 -21.51 23.95
N PRO A 295 -46.88 -22.50 24.68
CA PRO A 295 -47.87 -22.26 25.72
C PRO A 295 -47.29 -21.97 27.11
N VAL A 296 -48.22 -21.55 27.95
CA VAL A 296 -48.21 -20.78 29.22
C VAL A 296 -48.12 -21.65 30.50
N CYS A 297 -47.55 -21.09 31.58
CA CYS A 297 -47.96 -21.28 33.01
C CYS A 297 -47.06 -20.38 33.92
N VAL A 298 -47.52 -19.25 34.50
CA VAL A 298 -48.36 -18.96 35.69
C VAL A 298 -47.71 -19.20 37.08
N ALA A 299 -47.40 -18.07 37.72
CA ALA A 299 -47.28 -17.63 39.14
C ALA A 299 -47.15 -18.58 40.37
N GLN A 300 -46.10 -18.31 41.19
CA GLN A 300 -45.93 -18.14 42.69
C GLN A 300 -46.64 -19.10 43.71
N PRO A 301 -46.23 -19.28 45.01
CA PRO A 301 -45.47 -18.39 45.94
C PRO A 301 -44.51 -19.03 47.04
N ARG A 302 -43.83 -18.13 47.79
CA ARG A 302 -43.28 -18.09 49.21
C ARG A 302 -43.07 -19.33 50.12
N SER A 303 -41.96 -19.32 50.90
CA SER A 303 -41.82 -19.39 52.41
C SER A 303 -40.45 -20.00 52.82
N GLU A 304 -39.51 -19.27 53.45
CA GLU A 304 -39.20 -19.11 54.91
C GLU A 304 -38.29 -20.19 55.56
N ASP A 305 -37.45 -19.70 56.50
CA ASP A 305 -36.61 -20.34 57.54
C ASP A 305 -35.18 -20.84 57.21
N GLN A 306 -34.12 -20.14 57.70
CA GLN A 306 -33.44 -20.23 59.03
C GLN A 306 -32.33 -21.31 59.03
N VAL A 307 -31.07 -21.16 59.50
CA VAL A 307 -30.55 -20.52 60.73
C VAL A 307 -28.99 -20.59 60.72
N VAL A 308 -28.31 -19.51 61.17
CA VAL A 308 -27.12 -19.45 62.09
C VAL A 308 -25.78 -20.07 61.62
N SER A 309 -24.55 -19.58 61.90
CA SER A 309 -23.93 -18.39 62.51
C SER A 309 -22.42 -18.71 62.55
N SER A 310 -21.54 -17.74 62.31
CA SER A 310 -20.54 -17.30 63.33
C SER A 310 -19.45 -16.41 62.73
N ARG A 311 -19.13 -15.39 63.53
CA ARG A 311 -18.36 -14.18 63.27
C ARG A 311 -16.86 -14.41 63.39
N LYS A 312 -16.07 -13.56 62.71
CA LYS A 312 -15.00 -12.76 63.35
C LYS A 312 -14.65 -11.51 62.54
N HIS A 313 -14.49 -10.43 63.29
CA HIS A 313 -14.36 -9.02 62.91
C HIS A 313 -12.89 -8.58 62.69
N LYS A 314 -12.77 -7.36 62.12
CA LYS A 314 -11.65 -6.39 62.07
C LYS A 314 -10.79 -6.47 60.80
N ASP A 315 -10.46 -5.41 60.07
CA ASP A 315 -10.42 -3.99 60.44
C ASP A 315 -10.57 -3.06 59.21
N SER A 316 -11.32 -1.99 59.43
CA SER A 316 -11.14 -0.61 59.00
C SER A 316 -9.92 -0.28 58.10
N GLN A 317 -10.15 -0.01 56.81
CA GLN A 317 -9.63 1.20 56.15
C GLN A 317 -10.38 1.49 54.85
N ALA A 318 -11.37 2.37 54.98
CA ALA A 318 -11.95 3.08 53.86
C ALA A 318 -10.86 3.96 53.21
N THR A 319 -10.29 3.49 52.11
CA THR A 319 -9.67 4.38 51.14
C THR A 319 -10.76 4.83 50.18
N SER A 320 -11.36 5.98 50.50
CA SER A 320 -12.13 6.78 49.57
C SER A 320 -11.22 7.16 48.40
N ARG A 321 -11.12 6.30 47.39
CA ARG A 321 -10.61 6.70 46.06
C ARG A 321 -11.76 7.44 45.38
N LYS A 322 -11.80 8.76 45.53
CA LYS A 322 -12.67 9.63 44.73
C LYS A 322 -12.44 9.33 43.23
N PRO A 323 -13.48 9.08 42.43
CA PRO A 323 -13.36 8.94 40.98
C PRO A 323 -13.40 10.32 40.27
N ASP A 324 -12.80 11.36 40.86
CA ASP A 324 -12.70 12.70 40.23
C ASP A 324 -11.69 12.72 39.05
N GLY A 325 -10.86 11.67 38.93
CA GLY A 325 -9.80 11.58 37.92
C GLY A 325 -10.25 11.36 36.48
N ALA A 326 -11.53 11.02 36.25
CA ALA A 326 -12.02 10.60 34.94
C ALA A 326 -12.88 11.65 34.20
N ARG A 327 -13.07 12.86 34.75
CA ARG A 327 -14.02 13.84 34.19
C ARG A 327 -13.40 15.22 33.97
N LEU A 328 -13.82 15.89 32.90
CA LEU A 328 -13.55 17.31 32.60
C LEU A 328 -14.88 18.07 32.68
N LEU A 329 -14.99 19.04 33.58
CA LEU A 329 -16.20 19.80 33.82
C LEU A 329 -16.32 20.99 32.85
N PRO A 330 -17.54 21.50 32.58
CA PRO A 330 -17.72 22.71 31.79
C PRO A 330 -16.82 23.86 32.27
N GLY A 331 -16.16 24.54 31.34
CA GLY A 331 -15.26 25.66 31.64
C GLY A 331 -13.84 25.27 32.07
N THR A 332 -13.61 24.04 32.55
CA THR A 332 -12.28 23.55 32.99
C THR A 332 -11.42 23.02 31.84
N TYR A 333 -11.94 23.01 30.62
CA TYR A 333 -11.21 22.60 29.42
C TYR A 333 -11.44 23.57 28.27
N GLU A 334 -10.62 23.44 27.25
CA GLU A 334 -10.77 24.11 25.96
C GLU A 334 -10.70 23.10 24.81
N ILE A 335 -11.40 23.39 23.71
CA ILE A 335 -11.35 22.59 22.48
C ILE A 335 -10.25 23.15 21.59
N LEU A 336 -9.30 22.29 21.22
CA LEU A 336 -8.11 22.63 20.45
C LEU A 336 -8.06 21.79 19.18
N LEU A 337 -7.79 22.42 18.04
CA LEU A 337 -7.54 21.72 16.78
C LEU A 337 -6.14 21.11 16.81
N CYS A 338 -6.00 19.80 16.60
CA CYS A 338 -4.70 19.17 16.36
C CYS A 338 -4.48 19.00 14.86
N VAL A 339 -3.33 19.46 14.38
CA VAL A 339 -2.88 19.34 13.00
C VAL A 339 -1.70 18.37 12.96
N ASP A 340 -1.73 17.37 12.07
CA ASP A 340 -0.59 16.48 11.91
C ASP A 340 0.64 17.22 11.37
N PHE A 341 1.82 16.85 11.85
CA PHE A 341 3.07 17.48 11.45
C PHE A 341 3.37 17.27 9.96
N ILE A 342 2.92 16.17 9.34
CA ILE A 342 3.12 15.93 7.91
C ILE A 342 2.37 16.99 7.09
N GLU A 343 1.23 17.47 7.58
CA GLU A 343 0.47 18.56 6.95
C GLU A 343 1.16 19.93 7.04
N THR A 344 2.17 20.08 7.92
CA THR A 344 2.94 21.32 8.04
C THR A 344 4.35 21.23 7.47
N THR A 345 4.96 20.04 7.40
CA THR A 345 6.39 19.87 7.06
C THR A 345 6.70 19.01 5.83
N GLY A 346 5.73 18.32 5.20
CA GLY A 346 6.01 17.41 4.08
C GLY A 346 5.59 17.92 2.69
N GLY A 347 6.51 18.13 1.75
CA GLY A 347 6.20 18.46 0.34
C GLY A 347 6.39 19.94 -0.01
N SER A 348 5.70 20.46 -1.04
CA SER A 348 5.92 21.84 -1.54
C SER A 348 5.60 22.88 -0.45
N SER A 349 6.67 23.40 0.16
CA SER A 349 6.65 24.22 1.39
C SER A 349 5.68 25.40 1.36
N HIS A 350 5.32 25.91 0.18
CA HIS A 350 4.48 27.10 0.04
C HIS A 350 3.03 26.87 0.46
N ARG A 351 2.39 25.76 0.03
CA ARG A 351 0.95 25.53 0.26
C ARG A 351 0.64 25.00 1.67
N LYS A 352 1.59 24.31 2.30
CA LYS A 352 1.42 23.82 3.68
C LYS A 352 1.61 24.93 4.70
N GLN A 353 2.52 25.86 4.44
CA GLN A 353 2.57 27.13 5.18
C GLN A 353 1.29 27.95 4.98
N GLU A 354 0.64 27.86 3.83
CA GLU A 354 -0.63 28.55 3.56
C GLU A 354 -1.74 28.09 4.51
N LEU A 355 -1.92 26.78 4.72
CA LEU A 355 -2.90 26.26 5.69
C LEU A 355 -2.68 26.82 7.10
N VAL A 356 -1.43 26.79 7.58
CA VAL A 356 -1.07 27.29 8.91
C VAL A 356 -1.30 28.79 9.01
N LYS A 357 -0.89 29.56 7.99
CA LYS A 357 -1.10 31.02 7.93
C LYS A 357 -2.59 31.38 7.92
N GLU A 358 -3.42 30.64 7.18
CA GLU A 358 -4.86 30.87 7.14
C GLU A 358 -5.55 30.51 8.46
N LEU A 359 -5.15 29.41 9.13
CA LEU A 359 -5.65 29.08 10.47
C LEU A 359 -5.28 30.14 11.51
N GLN A 360 -4.04 30.66 11.45
CA GLN A 360 -3.58 31.76 12.30
C GLN A 360 -4.36 33.06 12.01
N ARG A 361 -4.56 33.38 10.73
CA ARG A 361 -5.34 34.55 10.29
C ARG A 361 -6.79 34.49 10.78
N ASN A 362 -7.35 33.29 10.84
CA ASN A 362 -8.70 33.05 11.35
C ASN A 362 -8.81 33.03 12.89
N GLY A 363 -7.69 33.20 13.61
CA GLY A 363 -7.63 33.20 15.07
C GLY A 363 -8.01 31.85 15.68
N VAL A 364 -7.69 30.74 15.01
CA VAL A 364 -7.97 29.39 15.51
C VAL A 364 -6.83 28.95 16.42
N ASN A 365 -7.16 28.47 17.61
CA ASN A 365 -6.19 27.80 18.46
C ASN A 365 -5.95 26.38 17.92
N PHE A 366 -4.72 26.10 17.50
CA PHE A 366 -4.32 24.78 17.03
C PHE A 366 -2.95 24.38 17.59
N ASP A 367 -2.70 23.07 17.57
CA ASP A 367 -1.46 22.46 18.01
C ASP A 367 -0.94 21.51 16.93
N VAL A 368 0.35 21.59 16.61
CA VAL A 368 0.96 20.75 15.57
C VAL A 368 1.60 19.56 16.25
N ARG A 369 1.10 18.35 15.95
CA ARG A 369 1.50 17.12 16.65
C ARG A 369 1.75 15.99 15.66
N LYS A 370 2.33 14.90 16.16
CA LYS A 370 2.39 13.64 15.43
C LYS A 370 1.14 12.81 15.68
N LEU A 371 0.29 12.73 14.67
CA LEU A 371 -0.87 11.85 14.63
C LEU A 371 -0.48 10.55 13.93
N ASN A 372 -0.79 9.42 14.56
CA ASN A 372 -0.52 8.12 13.94
C ASN A 372 -1.60 7.76 12.89
N VAL A 373 -2.80 8.34 12.99
CA VAL A 373 -3.91 8.19 12.04
C VAL A 373 -4.70 9.51 11.93
N GLY A 374 -5.14 9.85 10.72
CA GLY A 374 -5.81 11.12 10.41
C GLY A 374 -4.84 12.30 10.31
N ASP A 375 -5.31 13.35 9.65
CA ASP A 375 -4.56 14.59 9.42
C ASP A 375 -4.99 15.72 10.37
N PHE A 376 -6.26 15.71 10.78
CA PHE A 376 -6.80 16.65 11.77
C PHE A 376 -7.75 15.96 12.73
N LEU A 377 -7.76 16.42 13.98
CA LEU A 377 -8.73 16.02 14.99
C LEU A 377 -8.86 17.12 16.04
N TRP A 378 -9.76 16.96 17.01
CA TRP A 378 -9.91 17.89 18.12
C TRP A 378 -9.67 17.22 19.46
N VAL A 379 -9.02 17.94 20.37
CA VAL A 379 -8.84 17.52 21.77
C VAL A 379 -9.50 18.52 22.70
N ALA A 380 -10.14 18.01 23.75
CA ALA A 380 -10.51 18.75 24.94
C ALA A 380 -9.34 18.73 25.91
N ARG A 381 -8.60 19.84 26.00
CA ARG A 381 -7.44 20.00 26.88
C ARG A 381 -7.86 20.68 28.18
N GLU A 382 -7.49 20.08 29.30
CA GLU A 382 -7.70 20.66 30.63
C GLU A 382 -6.91 21.97 30.81
N LYS A 383 -7.58 22.99 31.36
CA LYS A 383 -6.96 24.27 31.70
C LYS A 383 -6.21 24.13 33.02
N VAL A 384 -4.91 23.92 32.92
CA VAL A 384 -4.00 23.83 34.05
C VAL A 384 -3.39 25.19 34.36
N THR A 385 -3.56 25.65 35.60
CA THR A 385 -2.87 26.85 36.11
C THR A 385 -1.45 26.49 36.54
N PRO A 386 -0.41 27.28 36.19
CA PRO A 386 0.95 27.05 36.67
C PRO A 386 0.99 27.01 38.20
N VAL A 387 1.53 25.93 38.77
CA VAL A 387 1.68 25.79 40.22
C VAL A 387 2.99 26.46 40.65
N PRO A 388 2.97 27.42 41.59
CA PRO A 388 4.19 28.04 42.09
C PRO A 388 5.18 26.98 42.61
N GLY A 389 6.43 27.03 42.15
CA GLY A 389 7.49 26.10 42.55
C GLY A 389 7.71 24.89 41.63
N GLN A 390 6.88 24.68 40.59
CA GLN A 390 7.15 23.67 39.56
C GLN A 390 7.97 24.26 38.41
N LEU A 391 9.04 23.56 38.02
CA LEU A 391 9.92 23.93 36.89
C LEU A 391 9.22 23.84 35.52
N ARG A 392 8.14 23.07 35.43
CA ARG A 392 7.30 22.91 34.23
C ARG A 392 5.84 22.93 34.65
N ALA A 393 4.99 23.59 33.86
CA ALA A 393 3.56 23.49 34.04
C ALA A 393 3.14 22.00 33.94
N PRO A 394 2.20 21.54 34.79
CA PRO A 394 1.72 20.17 34.70
C PRO A 394 1.06 19.94 33.35
N GLU A 395 1.23 18.76 32.76
CA GLU A 395 0.51 18.39 31.53
C GLU A 395 -0.97 18.20 31.87
N GLY A 396 -1.83 19.06 31.31
CA GLY A 396 -3.28 18.93 31.46
C GLY A 396 -3.78 17.66 30.79
N ARG A 397 -4.84 17.05 31.33
CA ARG A 397 -5.48 15.89 30.70
C ARG A 397 -6.06 16.27 29.34
N GLU A 398 -6.02 15.34 28.39
CA GLU A 398 -6.51 15.54 27.03
C GLU A 398 -7.42 14.39 26.60
N LEU A 399 -8.67 14.73 26.27
CA LEU A 399 -9.65 13.79 25.71
C LEU A 399 -9.86 14.11 24.23
N VAL A 400 -9.84 13.08 23.38
CA VAL A 400 -10.01 13.25 21.94
C VAL A 400 -11.50 13.23 21.59
N LEU A 401 -11.96 14.18 20.77
CA LEU A 401 -13.33 14.19 20.27
C LEU A 401 -13.53 13.11 19.20
N ASP A 402 -14.78 12.70 18.96
CA ASP A 402 -15.10 11.67 17.96
C ASP A 402 -14.82 12.07 16.50
N TYR A 403 -14.48 13.34 16.25
CA TYR A 403 -14.27 13.87 14.90
C TYR A 403 -12.80 13.75 14.49
N ILE A 404 -12.57 13.04 13.39
CA ILE A 404 -11.26 12.87 12.76
C ILE A 404 -11.38 13.16 11.27
N ILE A 405 -10.44 13.92 10.72
CA ILE A 405 -10.40 14.28 9.31
C ILE A 405 -9.19 13.63 8.66
N GLU A 406 -9.42 12.97 7.53
CA GLU A 406 -8.39 12.64 6.53
C GLU A 406 -8.55 13.62 5.36
N ARG A 407 -7.52 14.41 5.09
CA ARG A 407 -7.46 15.34 3.99
C ARG A 407 -6.80 14.68 2.79
N LYS A 408 -7.49 14.70 1.66
CA LYS A 408 -7.00 14.09 0.42
C LYS A 408 -7.08 15.08 -0.74
N ARG A 409 -5.92 15.43 -1.29
CA ARG A 409 -5.85 16.14 -2.56
C ARG A 409 -6.14 15.17 -3.70
N MET A 410 -6.67 15.67 -4.82
CA MET A 410 -7.05 14.80 -5.94
C MET A 410 -5.87 13.98 -6.52
N ASP A 411 -4.68 14.56 -6.58
CA ASP A 411 -3.45 13.87 -7.00
C ASP A 411 -3.00 12.80 -5.98
N ASP A 412 -3.10 13.11 -4.69
CA ASP A 412 -2.81 12.14 -3.61
C ASP A 412 -3.84 11.01 -3.57
N LEU A 413 -5.11 11.29 -3.91
CA LEU A 413 -6.16 10.30 -4.06
C LEU A 413 -5.83 9.34 -5.20
N CYS A 414 -5.48 9.85 -6.38
CA CYS A 414 -5.02 9.02 -7.51
C CYS A 414 -3.86 8.12 -7.12
N GLY A 415 -2.81 8.70 -6.53
CA GLY A 415 -1.63 7.94 -6.09
C GLY A 415 -1.99 6.85 -5.08
N SER A 416 -2.88 7.14 -4.13
CA SER A 416 -3.31 6.17 -3.12
C SER A 416 -4.15 5.02 -3.67
N ILE A 417 -4.92 5.24 -4.74
CA ILE A 417 -5.69 4.19 -5.41
C ILE A 417 -4.76 3.27 -6.19
N ILE A 418 -3.81 3.83 -6.95
CA ILE A 418 -2.86 3.08 -7.77
C ILE A 418 -1.94 2.22 -6.89
N ASP A 419 -1.48 2.76 -5.77
CA ASP A 419 -0.55 2.11 -4.83
C ASP A 419 -1.28 1.21 -3.80
N GLY A 420 -2.61 1.06 -3.91
CA GLY A 420 -3.42 0.24 -2.98
C GLY A 420 -3.56 0.78 -1.55
N ARG A 421 -2.88 1.88 -1.19
CA ARG A 421 -2.93 2.53 0.14
C ARG A 421 -4.32 3.07 0.51
N PHE A 422 -5.15 3.43 -0.48
CA PHE A 422 -6.46 4.03 -0.25
C PHE A 422 -7.37 3.19 0.67
N ARG A 423 -7.38 1.86 0.50
CA ARG A 423 -8.20 0.96 1.33
C ARG A 423 -7.62 0.79 2.74
N GLU A 424 -6.30 0.70 2.85
CA GLU A 424 -5.59 0.57 4.13
C GLU A 424 -5.80 1.79 5.03
N GLN A 425 -5.68 2.99 4.47
CA GLN A 425 -5.88 4.24 5.21
C GLN A 425 -7.30 4.33 5.80
N LYS A 426 -8.33 4.05 4.98
CA LYS A 426 -9.73 4.03 5.45
C LYS A 426 -10.00 2.95 6.49
N PHE A 427 -9.41 1.77 6.32
CA PHE A 427 -9.52 0.70 7.31
C PHE A 427 -8.94 1.10 8.67
N ARG A 428 -7.80 1.81 8.67
CA ARG A 428 -7.21 2.33 9.91
C ARG A 428 -8.06 3.41 10.56
N LEU A 429 -8.67 4.30 9.78
CA LEU A 429 -9.63 5.30 10.27
C LEU A 429 -10.85 4.62 10.91
N LYS A 430 -11.43 3.60 10.28
CA LYS A 430 -12.56 2.83 10.85
C LYS A 430 -12.24 2.19 12.21
N ARG A 431 -10.99 1.79 12.43
CA ARG A 431 -10.56 1.07 13.64
C ARG A 431 -9.86 1.92 14.69
N CYS A 432 -9.74 3.23 14.46
CA CYS A 432 -9.04 4.13 15.36
C CYS A 432 -9.82 4.42 16.67
N GLY A 433 -11.10 4.07 16.73
CA GLY A 433 -11.97 4.25 17.91
C GLY A 433 -12.75 5.56 17.92
N LEU A 434 -12.64 6.37 16.87
CA LEU A 434 -13.41 7.61 16.68
C LEU A 434 -14.57 7.37 15.73
N ARG A 435 -15.77 7.79 16.14
CA ARG A 435 -17.04 7.43 15.47
C ARG A 435 -17.42 8.34 14.30
N LYS A 436 -16.82 9.53 14.19
CA LYS A 436 -17.17 10.50 13.15
C LYS A 436 -15.98 10.77 12.22
N PRO A 437 -15.60 9.79 11.36
CA PRO A 437 -14.59 10.00 10.34
C PRO A 437 -15.11 10.92 9.23
N VAL A 438 -14.30 11.90 8.89
CA VAL A 438 -14.55 12.91 7.85
C VAL A 438 -13.48 12.79 6.79
N TYR A 439 -13.87 12.80 5.52
CA TYR A 439 -12.98 12.76 4.38
C TYR A 439 -13.04 14.10 3.65
N LEU A 440 -11.98 14.91 3.80
CA LEU A 440 -11.88 16.26 3.24
C LEU A 440 -11.17 16.20 1.89
N VAL A 441 -11.92 16.31 0.79
CA VAL A 441 -11.40 16.20 -0.58
C VAL A 441 -11.14 17.58 -1.17
N GLU A 442 -9.89 17.85 -1.53
CA GLU A 442 -9.47 19.09 -2.19
C GLU A 442 -9.39 18.93 -3.71
N GLU A 443 -10.24 19.69 -4.42
CA GLU A 443 -10.32 19.75 -5.87
C GLU A 443 -9.39 20.83 -6.44
N CYS A 444 -8.14 20.48 -6.74
CA CYS A 444 -7.23 21.43 -7.38
C CYS A 444 -7.65 21.63 -8.86
N GLY A 445 -8.46 22.66 -9.13
CA GLY A 445 -9.18 22.91 -10.40
C GLY A 445 -8.36 23.01 -11.70
N THR A 446 -7.05 22.87 -11.65
CA THR A 446 -6.13 22.83 -12.81
C THR A 446 -5.33 21.55 -12.94
N ALA A 447 -5.34 20.65 -11.94
CA ALA A 447 -4.54 19.42 -11.93
C ALA A 447 -5.31 18.16 -12.36
N ALA A 448 -6.65 18.22 -12.42
CA ALA A 448 -7.50 17.09 -12.78
C ALA A 448 -7.27 16.58 -14.22
N SER A 449 -6.79 17.44 -15.12
CA SER A 449 -6.54 17.11 -16.53
C SER A 449 -5.30 16.23 -16.80
N HIS A 450 -4.42 16.04 -15.80
CA HIS A 450 -3.20 15.23 -15.92
C HIS A 450 -3.13 14.06 -14.93
N LEU A 451 -4.25 13.71 -14.30
CA LEU A 451 -4.31 12.59 -13.37
C LEU A 451 -4.22 11.25 -14.11
N SER A 452 -3.52 10.29 -13.50
CA SER A 452 -3.30 8.95 -14.08
C SER A 452 -4.57 8.08 -14.09
N LEU A 453 -5.64 8.52 -13.41
CA LEU A 453 -6.92 7.82 -13.35
C LEU A 453 -8.03 8.70 -13.94
N PRO A 454 -9.05 8.11 -14.58
CA PRO A 454 -10.23 8.85 -15.03
C PRO A 454 -10.96 9.53 -13.88
N GLU A 455 -11.50 10.72 -14.12
CA GLU A 455 -12.29 11.49 -13.14
C GLU A 455 -13.46 10.67 -12.59
N THR A 456 -14.12 9.88 -13.44
CA THR A 456 -15.22 8.99 -13.03
C THR A 456 -14.80 7.97 -11.98
N THR A 457 -13.55 7.48 -12.03
CA THR A 457 -13.01 6.54 -11.04
C THR A 457 -12.77 7.23 -9.70
N LEU A 458 -12.29 8.48 -9.72
CA LEU A 458 -12.07 9.27 -8.51
C LEU A 458 -13.40 9.63 -7.85
N GLN A 459 -14.38 10.08 -8.64
CA GLN A 459 -15.73 10.34 -8.15
C GLN A 459 -16.37 9.08 -7.57
N GLN A 460 -16.25 7.92 -8.23
CA GLN A 460 -16.73 6.66 -7.66
C GLN A 460 -16.03 6.30 -6.35
N ALA A 461 -14.71 6.51 -6.24
CA ALA A 461 -13.97 6.25 -5.00
C ALA A 461 -14.43 7.17 -3.85
N ILE A 462 -14.73 8.44 -4.14
CA ILE A 462 -15.27 9.41 -3.18
C ILE A 462 -16.70 8.99 -2.76
N VAL A 463 -17.57 8.64 -3.71
CA VAL A 463 -18.93 8.18 -3.43
C VAL A 463 -18.92 6.88 -2.62
N ASN A 464 -18.06 5.92 -2.95
CA ASN A 464 -17.91 4.70 -2.15
C ASN A 464 -17.46 5.02 -0.72
N THR A 465 -16.60 6.01 -0.53
CA THR A 465 -16.18 6.44 0.80
C THR A 465 -17.34 7.05 1.59
N GLN A 466 -18.26 7.74 0.92
CA GLN A 466 -19.46 8.28 1.57
C GLN A 466 -20.51 7.20 1.86
N VAL A 467 -20.84 6.37 0.89
CA VAL A 467 -21.99 5.44 0.93
C VAL A 467 -21.61 4.10 1.54
N VAL A 468 -20.50 3.50 1.11
CA VAL A 468 -20.08 2.16 1.56
C VAL A 468 -19.30 2.25 2.87
N ASP A 469 -18.41 3.22 2.98
CA ASP A 469 -17.59 3.36 4.19
C ASP A 469 -18.27 4.16 5.31
N GLY A 470 -19.35 4.89 5.00
CA GLY A 470 -20.10 5.70 5.96
C GLY A 470 -19.37 6.97 6.43
N PHE A 471 -18.35 7.43 5.70
CA PHE A 471 -17.59 8.62 6.09
C PHE A 471 -18.34 9.88 5.67
N PHE A 472 -18.22 10.94 6.47
CA PHE A 472 -18.72 12.23 6.04
C PHE A 472 -17.75 12.84 5.01
N VAL A 473 -18.18 12.98 3.76
CA VAL A 473 -17.34 13.56 2.71
C VAL A 473 -17.58 15.06 2.60
N LYS A 474 -16.52 15.86 2.75
CA LYS A 474 -16.52 17.30 2.49
C LYS A 474 -15.64 17.61 1.29
N ARG A 475 -16.24 18.08 0.20
CA ARG A 475 -15.51 18.61 -0.96
C ARG A 475 -15.21 20.10 -0.76
N VAL A 476 -14.01 20.51 -1.14
CA VAL A 476 -13.48 21.88 -1.05
C VAL A 476 -12.59 22.16 -2.27
N GLN A 477 -12.53 23.41 -2.72
CA GLN A 477 -11.80 23.78 -3.94
C GLN A 477 -10.30 23.96 -3.69
N ASP A 478 -9.93 24.53 -2.55
CA ASP A 478 -8.54 24.84 -2.26
C ASP A 478 -8.23 24.75 -0.77
N VAL A 479 -6.95 24.97 -0.45
CA VAL A 479 -6.45 24.94 0.93
C VAL A 479 -7.08 26.03 1.81
N ARG A 480 -7.55 27.15 1.23
CA ARG A 480 -8.21 28.22 1.98
C ARG A 480 -9.62 27.80 2.37
N GLU A 481 -10.35 27.14 1.49
CA GLU A 481 -11.64 26.53 1.84
C GLU A 481 -11.48 25.41 2.88
N SER A 482 -10.42 24.61 2.79
CA SER A 482 -10.08 23.63 3.84
C SER A 482 -9.85 24.32 5.20
N ALA A 483 -9.04 25.39 5.22
CA ALA A 483 -8.79 26.17 6.44
C ALA A 483 -10.07 26.79 7.00
N ALA A 484 -10.94 27.31 6.13
CA ALA A 484 -12.24 27.85 6.51
C ALA A 484 -13.15 26.77 7.11
N TYR A 485 -13.19 25.58 6.50
CA TYR A 485 -13.95 24.45 7.04
C TYR A 485 -13.46 24.02 8.43
N LEU A 486 -12.14 23.87 8.61
CA LEU A 486 -11.53 23.56 9.91
C LEU A 486 -11.84 24.64 10.96
N THR A 487 -11.82 25.90 10.55
CA THR A 487 -12.16 27.05 11.42
C THR A 487 -13.61 26.98 11.88
N ILE A 488 -14.55 26.77 10.95
CA ILE A 488 -15.99 26.68 11.24
C ILE A 488 -16.27 25.47 12.14
N MET A 489 -15.68 24.32 11.83
CA MET A 489 -15.78 23.11 12.64
C MET A 489 -15.27 23.34 14.06
N THR A 490 -14.10 23.97 14.22
CA THR A 490 -13.54 24.26 15.54
C THR A 490 -14.47 25.15 16.35
N ARG A 491 -14.98 26.24 15.77
CA ARG A 491 -15.92 27.15 16.45
C ARG A 491 -17.24 26.46 16.80
N TYR A 492 -17.75 25.61 15.92
CA TYR A 492 -18.95 24.83 16.16
C TYR A 492 -18.75 23.84 17.31
N LEU A 493 -17.65 23.08 17.31
CA LEU A 493 -17.33 22.12 18.37
C LEU A 493 -17.11 22.82 19.72
N THR A 494 -16.43 23.96 19.74
CA THR A 494 -16.28 24.76 20.97
C THR A 494 -17.64 25.14 21.56
N LYS A 495 -18.59 25.57 20.73
CA LYS A 495 -19.97 25.88 21.19
C LYS A 495 -20.73 24.63 21.63
N LEU A 496 -20.61 23.54 20.87
CA LEU A 496 -21.31 22.27 21.13
C LEU A 496 -20.92 21.67 22.50
N TYR A 497 -19.66 21.81 22.88
CA TYR A 497 -19.10 21.27 24.11
C TYR A 497 -18.95 22.29 25.25
N GLN A 498 -19.36 23.55 25.08
CA GLN A 498 -19.12 24.60 26.08
C GLN A 498 -19.69 24.28 27.48
N ASN A 499 -20.88 23.67 27.52
CA ASN A 499 -21.62 23.38 28.76
C ASN A 499 -21.77 21.87 29.02
N ARG A 500 -20.82 21.05 28.54
CA ARG A 500 -20.86 19.59 28.69
C ARG A 500 -19.79 19.12 29.68
N THR A 501 -20.08 18.03 30.39
CA THR A 501 -19.07 17.33 31.18
C THR A 501 -18.53 16.20 30.33
N LEU A 502 -17.22 16.14 30.11
CA LEU A 502 -16.59 15.05 29.36
C LEU A 502 -16.08 14.00 30.31
N ILE A 503 -16.22 12.73 29.93
CA ILE A 503 -15.84 11.57 30.70
C ILE A 503 -14.80 10.79 29.88
N CYS A 504 -13.70 10.45 30.52
CA CYS A 504 -12.68 9.58 29.95
C CYS A 504 -13.18 8.12 30.01
N ARG A 505 -13.34 7.49 28.86
CA ARG A 505 -13.59 6.05 28.73
C ARG A 505 -12.27 5.33 28.48
N SER A 506 -12.09 4.18 29.12
CA SER A 506 -11.00 3.25 28.81
C SER A 506 -11.53 2.16 27.89
N ARG A 507 -10.90 1.96 26.73
CA ARG A 507 -11.31 0.97 25.73
C ARG A 507 -11.28 -0.47 26.25
N GLU A 508 -10.53 -0.74 27.33
CA GLU A 508 -10.36 -2.08 27.91
C GLU A 508 -11.57 -2.53 28.75
N LEU A 509 -12.39 -1.61 29.26
CA LEU A 509 -13.43 -1.92 30.25
C LEU A 509 -14.85 -2.10 29.67
N GLU A 510 -15.15 -1.57 28.47
CA GLU A 510 -16.53 -1.53 27.95
C GLU A 510 -16.75 -2.35 26.66
N GLY A 511 -15.70 -2.93 26.05
CA GLY A 511 -15.83 -3.60 24.76
C GLY A 511 -16.30 -2.65 23.64
N ASP A 512 -16.46 -3.16 22.43
CA ASP A 512 -16.92 -2.38 21.26
C ASP A 512 -18.44 -2.10 21.29
N GLY A 513 -19.11 -2.45 22.38
CA GLY A 513 -20.57 -2.35 22.56
C GLY A 513 -20.94 -1.15 23.42
N GLY A 514 -20.75 0.06 22.89
CA GLY A 514 -21.43 1.22 23.44
C GLY A 514 -22.93 1.08 23.19
N SER A 515 -23.75 1.24 24.23
CA SER A 515 -25.20 1.22 24.14
C SER A 515 -25.71 2.15 23.02
N ASP A 516 -26.29 1.55 21.97
CA ASP A 516 -26.88 2.23 20.81
C ASP A 516 -28.03 3.19 21.16
N GLU A 517 -28.48 3.22 22.41
CA GLU A 517 -29.63 4.02 22.88
C GLU A 517 -29.36 5.54 22.94
N GLU A 518 -28.09 5.99 23.00
CA GLU A 518 -27.76 7.43 23.03
C GLU A 518 -27.50 8.05 21.64
N GLU A 519 -27.23 7.24 20.61
CA GLU A 519 -26.99 7.74 19.25
C GLU A 519 -28.27 8.28 18.58
N GLU A 520 -29.44 7.77 18.97
CA GLU A 520 -30.74 8.12 18.39
C GLU A 520 -31.19 9.57 18.70
N LYS A 521 -30.56 10.24 19.68
CA LYS A 521 -30.88 11.64 20.07
C LYS A 521 -29.94 12.70 19.49
N GLY A 522 -28.97 12.33 18.67
CA GLY A 522 -28.04 13.29 18.06
C GLY A 522 -27.18 14.08 19.06
N LEU A 523 -27.02 13.57 20.28
CA LEU A 523 -26.26 14.24 21.32
C LEU A 523 -24.75 14.00 21.11
N ALA A 524 -23.94 15.05 21.18
CA ALA A 524 -22.49 14.94 21.14
C ALA A 524 -22.01 14.03 22.28
N SER A 525 -21.28 12.97 21.95
CA SER A 525 -20.82 12.01 22.95
C SER A 525 -19.95 12.71 23.99
N CYS A 526 -20.32 12.50 25.25
CA CYS A 526 -19.54 12.97 26.38
C CYS A 526 -18.59 11.88 26.88
N SER A 527 -18.63 10.67 26.31
CA SER A 527 -17.74 9.55 26.62
C SER A 527 -16.64 9.47 25.57
N LEU A 528 -15.43 9.91 25.92
CA LEU A 528 -14.29 10.15 25.03
C LEU A 528 -13.05 9.37 25.49
N ILE A 529 -12.18 8.97 24.57
CA ILE A 529 -10.89 8.33 24.92
C ILE A 529 -9.80 9.38 25.15
N SER A 530 -8.79 9.05 25.94
CA SER A 530 -7.62 9.92 26.10
C SER A 530 -6.83 10.04 24.79
N PHE A 531 -6.21 11.19 24.54
CA PHE A 531 -5.36 11.39 23.35
C PHE A 531 -4.19 10.39 23.31
N ALA A 532 -3.59 10.08 24.47
CA ALA A 532 -2.50 9.12 24.57
C ALA A 532 -2.94 7.71 24.16
N GLU A 533 -4.09 7.24 24.64
CA GLU A 533 -4.66 5.94 24.30
C GLU A 533 -5.04 5.86 22.82
N PHE A 534 -5.69 6.89 22.29
CA PHE A 534 -6.01 7.01 20.87
C PHE A 534 -4.74 6.88 20.00
N ASN A 535 -3.75 7.73 20.26
CA ASN A 535 -2.58 7.82 19.40
C ASN A 535 -1.73 6.54 19.51
N HIS A 536 -1.63 5.94 20.69
CA HIS A 536 -0.96 4.66 20.89
C HIS A 536 -1.69 3.51 20.17
N GLY A 537 -3.02 3.45 20.29
CA GLY A 537 -3.84 2.43 19.62
C GLY A 537 -3.83 2.51 18.09
N ALA A 538 -3.50 3.68 17.54
CA ALA A 538 -3.42 3.95 16.10
C ALA A 538 -2.06 3.63 15.46
N ILE A 539 -1.06 3.20 16.24
CA ILE A 539 0.28 2.84 15.74
C ILE A 539 0.16 1.71 14.71
N LYS A 540 0.79 1.91 13.53
CA LYS A 540 0.77 0.94 12.41
C LYS A 540 1.19 -0.48 12.81
N ASN A 541 2.15 -0.58 13.72
CA ASN A 541 2.65 -1.85 14.26
C ASN A 541 1.91 -2.21 15.55
N LYS A 542 0.59 -2.43 15.45
CA LYS A 542 -0.19 -2.94 16.59
C LYS A 542 0.35 -4.31 17.01
N CYS A 543 0.31 -4.62 18.30
CA CYS A 543 0.53 -5.98 18.78
C CYS A 543 -0.41 -6.94 18.03
N GLN A 544 0.18 -7.92 17.34
CA GLN A 544 -0.56 -8.89 16.54
C GLN A 544 -0.83 -10.13 17.38
N THR A 545 -2.05 -10.63 17.32
CA THR A 545 -2.37 -11.91 17.97
C THR A 545 -1.86 -13.07 17.12
N VAL A 546 -1.52 -14.20 17.76
CA VAL A 546 -1.14 -15.43 17.04
C VAL A 546 -2.22 -15.83 16.03
N ARG A 547 -3.49 -15.65 16.39
CA ARG A 547 -4.65 -15.90 15.52
C ARG A 547 -4.61 -15.03 14.26
N GLU A 548 -4.39 -13.72 14.38
CA GLU A 548 -4.33 -12.80 13.22
C GLU A 548 -3.12 -13.06 12.32
N VAL A 549 -1.96 -13.39 12.91
CA VAL A 549 -0.76 -13.76 12.14
C VAL A 549 -1.03 -15.05 11.38
N PHE A 550 -1.64 -16.05 12.02
CA PHE A 550 -1.97 -17.32 11.39
C PHE A 550 -2.95 -17.17 10.23
N ALA A 551 -3.98 -16.31 10.36
CA ALA A 551 -4.88 -15.99 9.26
C ALA A 551 -4.11 -15.46 8.03
N ARG A 552 -3.19 -14.51 8.25
CA ARG A 552 -2.38 -13.93 7.16
C ARG A 552 -1.42 -14.93 6.54
N GLN A 553 -0.87 -15.85 7.34
CA GLN A 553 -0.03 -16.96 6.85
C GLN A 553 -0.83 -17.89 5.94
N LEU A 554 -2.04 -18.28 6.33
CA LEU A 554 -2.93 -19.10 5.48
C LEU A 554 -3.27 -18.40 4.17
N MET A 555 -3.55 -17.09 4.21
CA MET A 555 -3.85 -16.31 3.01
C MET A 555 -2.67 -16.15 2.04
N GLN A 556 -1.45 -16.56 2.41
CA GLN A 556 -0.34 -16.64 1.44
C GLN A 556 -0.49 -17.82 0.47
N VAL A 557 -1.32 -18.80 0.80
CA VAL A 557 -1.63 -19.92 -0.10
C VAL A 557 -2.68 -19.47 -1.11
N SER A 558 -2.32 -19.49 -2.39
CA SER A 558 -3.24 -19.11 -3.47
C SER A 558 -4.56 -19.89 -3.39
N GLY A 559 -5.67 -19.15 -3.38
CA GLY A 559 -7.02 -19.72 -3.26
C GLY A 559 -7.55 -19.80 -1.82
N LEU A 560 -6.76 -19.50 -0.78
CA LEU A 560 -7.26 -19.26 0.58
C LEU A 560 -7.63 -17.79 0.79
N SER A 561 -8.91 -17.47 0.58
CA SER A 561 -9.47 -16.15 0.89
C SER A 561 -9.64 -15.93 2.40
N GLY A 562 -9.96 -14.69 2.79
CA GLY A 562 -10.24 -14.33 4.19
C GLY A 562 -11.31 -15.22 4.83
N ASP A 563 -12.40 -15.53 4.12
CA ASP A 563 -13.47 -16.39 4.65
C ASP A 563 -13.01 -17.83 4.87
N LYS A 564 -12.17 -18.36 3.98
CA LYS A 564 -11.60 -19.71 4.12
C LYS A 564 -10.64 -19.75 5.31
N ALA A 565 -9.79 -18.74 5.44
CA ALA A 565 -8.89 -18.62 6.58
C ALA A 565 -9.67 -18.51 7.89
N ALA A 566 -10.72 -17.66 7.96
CA ALA A 566 -11.58 -17.53 9.12
C ALA A 566 -12.23 -18.85 9.52
N ALA A 567 -12.78 -19.60 8.55
CA ALA A 567 -13.39 -20.90 8.80
C ALA A 567 -12.39 -21.96 9.32
N ILE A 568 -11.15 -21.96 8.81
CA ILE A 568 -10.07 -22.81 9.35
C ILE A 568 -9.74 -22.39 10.79
N LEU A 569 -9.67 -21.08 11.05
CA LEU A 569 -9.34 -20.51 12.36
C LEU A 569 -10.42 -20.76 13.43
N GLU A 570 -11.68 -20.95 13.04
CA GLU A 570 -12.75 -21.35 13.95
C GLU A 570 -12.50 -22.75 14.54
N GLN A 571 -11.95 -23.66 13.75
CA GLN A 571 -11.60 -25.02 14.20
C GLN A 571 -10.20 -25.07 14.83
N TYR A 572 -9.24 -24.36 14.24
CA TYR A 572 -7.83 -24.37 14.62
C TYR A 572 -7.35 -22.94 14.81
N SER A 573 -7.42 -22.43 16.04
CA SER A 573 -7.13 -21.02 16.34
C SER A 573 -5.66 -20.63 16.22
N THR A 574 -4.74 -21.61 16.18
CA THR A 574 -3.28 -21.40 16.13
C THR A 574 -2.59 -22.44 15.23
N PRO A 575 -1.38 -22.15 14.71
CA PRO A 575 -0.60 -23.12 13.94
C PRO A 575 -0.35 -24.42 14.73
N HIS A 576 -0.09 -24.30 16.04
CA HIS A 576 0.14 -25.46 16.91
C HIS A 576 -1.12 -26.33 17.03
N SER A 577 -2.32 -25.74 17.15
CA SER A 577 -3.56 -26.51 17.17
C SER A 577 -3.79 -27.29 15.88
N LEU A 578 -3.42 -26.71 14.72
CA LEU A 578 -3.51 -27.40 13.43
C LEU A 578 -2.48 -28.54 13.32
N LEU A 579 -1.24 -28.31 13.75
CA LEU A 579 -0.19 -29.34 13.77
C LEU A 579 -0.58 -30.50 14.69
N THR A 580 -1.09 -30.21 15.89
CA THR A 580 -1.60 -31.21 16.83
C THR A 580 -2.72 -32.04 16.21
N ALA A 581 -3.60 -31.41 15.43
CA ALA A 581 -4.67 -32.12 14.72
C ALA A 581 -4.12 -33.05 13.63
N TYR A 582 -3.09 -32.62 12.89
CA TYR A 582 -2.40 -33.51 11.95
C TYR A 582 -1.70 -34.67 12.65
N GLU A 583 -1.02 -34.45 13.76
CA GLU A 583 -0.34 -35.51 14.54
C GLU A 583 -1.33 -36.56 15.08
N ARG A 584 -2.57 -36.16 15.38
CA ARG A 584 -3.63 -37.07 15.85
C ARG A 584 -4.25 -37.92 14.74
N CYS A 585 -4.05 -37.58 13.47
CA CYS A 585 -4.59 -38.35 12.35
C CYS A 585 -3.82 -39.67 12.19
N ALA A 586 -4.54 -40.77 11.95
CA ALA A 586 -3.95 -42.10 11.87
C ALA A 586 -3.31 -42.39 10.51
N SER A 587 -3.72 -41.69 9.45
CA SER A 587 -3.24 -41.91 8.08
C SER A 587 -2.91 -40.61 7.34
N GLU A 588 -1.98 -40.68 6.39
CA GLU A 588 -1.64 -39.53 5.54
C GLU A 588 -2.83 -39.07 4.67
N ALA A 589 -3.70 -40.00 4.25
CA ALA A 589 -4.91 -39.68 3.49
C ALA A 589 -5.95 -38.90 4.32
N GLU A 590 -6.00 -39.14 5.64
CA GLU A 590 -6.83 -38.40 6.58
C GLU A 590 -6.28 -36.99 6.79
N LYS A 591 -4.96 -36.87 6.98
CA LYS A 591 -4.28 -35.56 7.05
C LYS A 591 -4.53 -34.73 5.79
N GLU A 592 -4.41 -35.33 4.60
CA GLU A 592 -4.67 -34.65 3.33
C GLU A 592 -6.10 -34.09 3.24
N LYS A 593 -7.09 -34.76 3.84
CA LYS A 593 -8.51 -34.39 3.79
C LYS A 593 -9.01 -33.63 5.02
N LEU A 594 -8.16 -33.40 6.03
CA LEU A 594 -8.54 -32.82 7.33
C LEU A 594 -9.31 -31.50 7.21
N LEU A 595 -8.90 -30.63 6.27
CA LEU A 595 -9.51 -29.31 6.07
C LEU A 595 -10.56 -29.32 4.94
N SER A 596 -10.72 -30.43 4.23
CA SER A 596 -11.51 -30.48 2.98
C SER A 596 -13.00 -30.25 3.19
N SER A 597 -13.53 -30.66 4.35
CA SER A 597 -14.94 -30.57 4.73
C SER A 597 -15.29 -29.29 5.51
N ILE A 598 -14.31 -28.42 5.79
CA ILE A 598 -14.54 -27.17 6.50
C ILE A 598 -15.45 -26.27 5.65
N ARG A 599 -16.52 -25.79 6.29
CA ARG A 599 -17.56 -24.96 5.69
C ARG A 599 -17.21 -23.49 5.87
N TYR A 600 -17.18 -22.71 4.78
CA TYR A 600 -16.84 -21.29 4.82
C TYR A 600 -17.88 -20.41 4.11
N GLY A 601 -17.90 -19.12 4.49
CA GLY A 601 -18.78 -18.09 3.93
C GLY A 601 -20.27 -18.32 4.20
N LYS A 602 -21.11 -17.43 3.65
CA LYS A 602 -22.58 -17.47 3.83
C LYS A 602 -23.22 -18.71 3.21
N LEU A 603 -22.72 -19.15 2.07
CA LEU A 603 -23.21 -20.33 1.34
C LEU A 603 -22.71 -21.67 1.92
N LYS A 604 -21.96 -21.65 3.03
CA LYS A 604 -21.39 -22.85 3.70
C LYS A 604 -20.76 -23.83 2.69
N ARG A 605 -19.91 -23.29 1.80
CA ARG A 605 -19.19 -24.09 0.81
C ARG A 605 -18.02 -24.81 1.47
N ASN A 606 -17.61 -25.95 0.92
CA ASN A 606 -16.44 -26.68 1.42
C ASN A 606 -15.16 -26.03 0.92
N VAL A 607 -14.14 -25.93 1.78
CA VAL A 607 -12.77 -25.51 1.39
C VAL A 607 -12.26 -26.39 0.25
N GLY A 608 -12.55 -27.70 0.30
CA GLY A 608 -12.29 -28.65 -0.77
C GLY A 608 -10.94 -29.37 -0.62
N PRO A 609 -10.81 -30.53 -1.29
CA PRO A 609 -9.67 -31.44 -1.10
C PRO A 609 -8.35 -30.86 -1.63
N ALA A 610 -8.37 -30.07 -2.71
CA ALA A 610 -7.17 -29.49 -3.29
C ALA A 610 -6.46 -28.53 -2.32
N LEU A 611 -7.20 -27.60 -1.71
CA LEU A 611 -6.64 -26.65 -0.75
C LEU A 611 -6.25 -27.35 0.56
N SER A 612 -7.04 -28.33 1.00
CA SER A 612 -6.69 -29.17 2.16
C SER A 612 -5.34 -29.87 1.95
N ARG A 613 -5.11 -30.47 0.78
CA ARG A 613 -3.83 -31.08 0.41
C ARG A 613 -2.68 -30.07 0.43
N THR A 614 -2.86 -28.89 -0.15
CA THR A 614 -1.80 -27.87 -0.18
C THR A 614 -1.39 -27.42 1.22
N VAL A 615 -2.36 -27.19 2.10
CA VAL A 615 -2.08 -26.81 3.50
C VAL A 615 -1.41 -27.97 4.24
N TYR A 616 -1.89 -29.20 4.05
CA TYR A 616 -1.25 -30.39 4.62
C TYR A 616 0.22 -30.50 4.17
N GLN A 617 0.52 -30.35 2.88
CA GLN A 617 1.89 -30.39 2.36
C GLN A 617 2.75 -29.29 2.99
N LEU A 618 2.23 -28.09 3.18
CA LEU A 618 2.95 -26.99 3.82
C LEU A 618 3.35 -27.29 5.27
N TYR A 619 2.47 -27.93 6.04
CA TYR A 619 2.70 -28.18 7.48
C TYR A 619 3.29 -29.55 7.82
N CYS A 620 3.14 -30.55 6.95
CA CYS A 620 3.53 -31.94 7.23
C CYS A 620 4.72 -32.46 6.41
N THR A 621 5.23 -31.70 5.42
CA THR A 621 6.41 -32.13 4.66
C THR A 621 7.66 -32.13 5.55
N GLN A 622 8.25 -33.31 5.72
CA GLN A 622 9.50 -33.48 6.44
C GLN A 622 10.66 -33.15 5.50
N GLY A 623 11.11 -31.89 5.49
CA GLY A 623 12.22 -31.42 4.66
C GLY A 623 12.04 -30.00 4.15
N ALA A 624 12.91 -29.58 3.24
CA ALA A 624 12.79 -28.28 2.59
C ALA A 624 11.54 -28.25 1.69
N LEU A 625 10.75 -27.18 1.80
CA LEU A 625 9.64 -26.90 0.90
C LEU A 625 10.22 -26.48 -0.47
N SER A 626 9.65 -27.04 -1.54
CA SER A 626 10.08 -26.84 -2.94
C SER A 626 9.30 -25.75 -3.65
#